data_AF-A0A7Y9PKD2-F1
#
_entry.id   AF-A0A7Y9PKD2-F1
#
_cell.length_a   1.000
_cell.length_b   1.000
_cell.length_c   1.000
_cell.angle_alpha   90.00
_cell.angle_beta   90.00
_cell.angle_gamma   90.00
#
_symmetry.space_group_name_H-M   'P 1'
#
loop_
_entity.id
_entity.type
_entity.pdbx_description
1 polymer ?
#
loop_
_entity_poly.entity_id
_entity_poly.type
_entity_poly.pdbx_seq_one_letter_code
_entity_poly.pdbx_strand_id
1 'polypeptide(L)'
;MSEQNKPFVVTDRRKFNPDGEPRHDAAPTPEREEPKPIPAPEAAAPAPVEAPATESNAELDLPPALTEEQIREARFAYDQTADRLDTAIRAANPGMDRIPEMSFDRLVQSVYMTAIMQLGGSTPEGEQPRIDLMSARQSIDMLGVLADKTKGNLSEAELRLLDSALFELRIAFLEVTQSLARSAQAKAPGGPGGPGRPSIVR
;
A
#
# COMPACT_ATOMS: atom_id res chain seq x y z
N MET A 1 27.96 -21.16 -49.33
CA MET A 1 27.19 -20.84 -48.10
C MET A 1 25.79 -21.40 -48.31
N SER A 2 25.46 -22.54 -47.71
CA SER A 2 24.12 -23.15 -47.84
C SER A 2 23.62 -23.43 -46.44
N GLU A 3 22.77 -22.53 -45.92
CA GLU A 3 22.13 -22.67 -44.62
C GLU A 3 20.97 -23.66 -44.73
N GLN A 4 21.03 -24.70 -43.90
CA GLN A 4 20.06 -25.77 -43.82
C GLN A 4 19.10 -25.45 -42.68
N ASN A 5 17.88 -25.00 -42.99
CA ASN A 5 16.82 -24.78 -42.01
C ASN A 5 16.37 -26.13 -41.42
N LYS A 6 16.77 -26.40 -40.17
CA LYS A 6 16.29 -27.57 -39.41
C LYS A 6 14.89 -27.27 -38.83
N PRO A 7 13.93 -28.21 -38.91
CA PRO A 7 12.63 -28.02 -38.28
C PRO A 7 12.77 -28.09 -36.75
N PHE A 8 12.31 -27.06 -36.05
CA PHE A 8 12.19 -27.07 -34.60
C PHE A 8 10.83 -27.68 -34.22
N VAL A 9 10.83 -28.56 -33.22
CA VAL A 9 9.61 -29.19 -32.68
C VAL A 9 9.27 -28.49 -31.38
N VAL A 10 8.10 -27.85 -31.33
CA VAL A 10 7.58 -27.22 -30.11
C VAL A 10 6.64 -28.21 -29.43
N THR A 11 7.07 -28.80 -28.33
CA THR A 11 6.27 -29.74 -27.56
C THR A 11 5.38 -28.97 -26.57
N ASP A 12 4.08 -28.88 -26.86
CA ASP A 12 3.10 -28.25 -25.97
C ASP A 12 2.84 -29.15 -24.74
N ARG A 13 3.09 -28.62 -23.53
CA ARG A 13 2.92 -29.32 -22.24
C ARG A 13 1.64 -28.95 -21.49
N ARG A 14 0.68 -28.28 -22.13
CA ARG A 14 -0.57 -27.87 -21.47
C ARG A 14 -1.42 -29.08 -21.10
N LYS A 15 -1.95 -29.06 -19.87
CA LYS A 15 -2.80 -30.11 -19.27
C LYS A 15 -4.21 -30.20 -19.88
N PHE A 16 -4.60 -29.21 -20.68
CA PHE A 16 -5.92 -29.08 -21.29
C PHE A 16 -5.77 -28.83 -22.80
N ASN A 17 -6.66 -29.42 -23.60
CA ASN A 17 -6.79 -29.12 -25.03
C ASN A 17 -7.35 -27.70 -25.24
N PRO A 18 -7.19 -27.08 -26.43
CA PRO A 18 -7.76 -25.76 -26.72
C PRO A 18 -9.30 -25.70 -26.58
N ASP A 19 -9.97 -26.86 -26.60
CA ASP A 19 -11.42 -27.00 -26.40
C ASP A 19 -11.81 -27.19 -24.91
N GLY A 20 -10.86 -27.04 -23.97
CA GLY A 20 -11.12 -27.05 -22.53
C GLY A 20 -11.21 -28.43 -21.88
N GLU A 21 -11.15 -29.52 -22.65
CA GLU A 21 -11.15 -30.88 -22.09
C GLU A 21 -9.75 -31.31 -21.60
N PRO A 22 -9.65 -31.95 -20.42
CA PRO A 22 -8.39 -32.46 -19.87
C PRO A 22 -7.85 -33.63 -20.69
N ARG A 23 -6.53 -33.63 -20.94
CA ARG A 23 -5.85 -34.71 -21.69
C ARG A 23 -5.77 -36.01 -20.87
N HIS A 24 -5.99 -37.15 -21.53
CA HIS A 24 -6.30 -38.46 -20.96
C HIS A 24 -5.11 -39.26 -20.35
N ASP A 25 -3.92 -38.65 -20.26
CA ASP A 25 -2.69 -39.30 -19.76
C ASP A 25 -2.36 -38.97 -18.29
N ALA A 26 -3.36 -38.59 -17.49
CA ALA A 26 -3.21 -38.42 -16.05
C ALA A 26 -3.43 -39.79 -15.35
N ALA A 27 -2.34 -40.39 -14.88
CA ALA A 27 -2.38 -41.61 -14.08
C ALA A 27 -3.12 -41.40 -12.74
N PRO A 28 -3.77 -42.44 -12.18
CA PRO A 28 -4.83 -42.32 -11.16
C PRO A 28 -4.32 -42.16 -9.72
N THR A 29 -5.12 -41.46 -8.93
CA THR A 29 -5.06 -41.33 -7.46
C THR A 29 -5.22 -42.68 -6.75
N PRO A 30 -4.43 -42.99 -5.70
CA PRO A 30 -4.80 -43.98 -4.70
C PRO A 30 -5.36 -43.34 -3.43
N GLU A 31 -6.51 -43.86 -2.98
CA GLU A 31 -7.14 -43.63 -1.68
C GLU A 31 -6.39 -44.38 -0.54
N ARG A 32 -6.38 -43.71 0.62
CA ARG A 32 -6.47 -44.18 2.02
C ARG A 32 -5.56 -45.31 2.53
N GLU A 33 -4.78 -44.99 3.57
CA GLU A 33 -4.57 -45.85 4.74
C GLU A 33 -4.31 -45.00 6.01
N GLU A 34 -5.18 -45.12 7.02
CA GLU A 34 -4.96 -44.62 8.38
C GLU A 34 -4.20 -45.68 9.21
N PRO A 35 -3.25 -45.29 10.06
CA PRO A 35 -3.02 -46.03 11.30
C PRO A 35 -3.10 -45.14 12.55
N LYS A 36 -3.80 -45.68 13.56
CA LYS A 36 -4.09 -45.13 14.89
C LYS A 36 -2.96 -45.43 15.93
N PRO A 37 -3.02 -44.85 17.16
CA PRO A 37 -1.89 -44.20 17.85
C PRO A 37 -1.37 -44.97 19.08
N ILE A 38 -0.13 -44.72 19.55
CA ILE A 38 0.31 -44.93 20.95
C ILE A 38 1.63 -44.16 21.25
N PRO A 39 2.11 -44.00 22.51
CA PRO A 39 1.79 -42.98 23.52
C PRO A 39 2.97 -42.03 23.86
N ALA A 40 2.66 -40.94 24.57
CA ALA A 40 3.63 -40.01 25.16
C ALA A 40 4.41 -40.58 26.36
N PRO A 41 5.56 -39.97 26.73
CA PRO A 41 5.88 -39.74 28.13
C PRO A 41 6.16 -38.26 28.42
N GLU A 42 5.20 -37.68 29.14
CA GLU A 42 5.30 -36.83 30.33
C GLU A 42 6.60 -36.06 30.69
N ALA A 43 6.40 -34.75 30.86
CA ALA A 43 6.96 -33.81 31.85
C ALA A 43 8.37 -33.20 31.65
N ALA A 44 8.36 -31.92 31.26
CA ALA A 44 8.85 -30.83 32.12
C ALA A 44 8.29 -29.48 31.64
N ALA A 45 7.39 -28.88 32.43
CA ALA A 45 7.01 -27.46 32.31
C ALA A 45 7.98 -26.59 33.15
N PRO A 46 8.12 -25.29 32.84
CA PRO A 46 7.17 -24.31 33.41
C PRO A 46 6.66 -23.27 32.40
N ALA A 47 5.37 -22.92 32.53
CA ALA A 47 4.59 -21.95 31.75
C ALA A 47 4.71 -20.50 32.30
N PRO A 48 3.95 -19.45 31.89
CA PRO A 48 3.10 -19.22 30.69
C PRO A 48 3.24 -17.80 30.05
N VAL A 49 2.92 -17.65 28.76
CA VAL A 49 2.16 -16.47 28.27
C VAL A 49 1.27 -16.92 27.12
N GLU A 50 0.06 -17.35 27.48
CA GLU A 50 -1.06 -17.50 26.56
C GLU A 50 -1.71 -16.12 26.35
N ALA A 51 -1.75 -15.64 25.12
CA ALA A 51 -2.81 -14.77 24.66
C ALA A 51 -3.76 -15.65 23.82
N PRO A 52 -5.06 -15.75 24.16
CA PRO A 52 -5.99 -16.50 23.33
C PRO A 52 -6.41 -15.59 22.17
N ALA A 53 -5.93 -15.89 20.97
CA ALA A 53 -6.55 -15.42 19.74
C ALA A 53 -7.06 -16.65 19.00
N THR A 54 -8.30 -17.04 19.30
CA THR A 54 -8.99 -18.04 18.50
C THR A 54 -9.14 -17.51 17.08
N GLU A 55 -8.62 -18.32 16.18
CA GLU A 55 -8.50 -18.16 14.75
C GLU A 55 -9.85 -17.93 14.06
N SER A 56 -9.88 -16.96 13.15
CA SER A 56 -10.65 -17.05 11.91
C SER A 56 -10.18 -15.94 10.96
N ASN A 57 -9.05 -16.18 10.29
CA ASN A 57 -8.84 -15.62 8.96
C ASN A 57 -8.22 -16.73 8.12
N ALA A 58 -8.85 -16.97 6.98
CA ALA A 58 -8.55 -18.02 6.02
C ALA A 58 -7.05 -18.21 5.83
N GLU A 59 -6.64 -19.48 5.79
CA GLU A 59 -5.31 -19.95 5.43
C GLU A 59 -4.94 -19.35 4.06
N LEU A 60 -4.29 -18.18 4.10
CA LEU A 60 -3.72 -17.54 2.92
C LEU A 60 -2.58 -18.45 2.47
N ASP A 61 -2.72 -19.04 1.28
CA ASP A 61 -1.67 -19.79 0.57
C ASP A 61 -0.52 -18.81 0.21
N LEU A 62 0.21 -18.39 1.23
CA LEU A 62 1.34 -17.48 1.13
C LEU A 62 2.51 -18.27 0.53
N PRO A 63 3.26 -17.67 -0.42
CA PRO A 63 4.48 -18.30 -0.91
C PRO A 63 5.42 -18.59 0.26
N PRO A 64 6.27 -19.63 0.16
CA PRO A 64 7.21 -19.95 1.22
C PRO A 64 8.05 -18.71 1.56
N ALA A 65 8.26 -18.47 2.84
CA ALA A 65 9.09 -17.37 3.29
C ALA A 65 10.48 -17.48 2.64
N LEU A 66 10.97 -16.35 2.11
CA LEU A 66 12.34 -16.26 1.59
C LEU A 66 13.34 -16.63 2.69
N THR A 67 14.43 -17.29 2.32
CA THR A 67 15.47 -17.63 3.29
C THR A 67 16.20 -16.36 3.74
N GLU A 68 16.75 -16.37 4.96
CA GLU A 68 17.52 -15.23 5.48
C GLU A 68 18.72 -14.87 4.57
N GLU A 69 19.35 -15.88 3.96
CA GLU A 69 20.46 -15.69 3.03
C GLU A 69 20.01 -14.93 1.78
N GLN A 70 18.87 -15.31 1.20
CA GLN A 70 18.28 -14.63 0.03
C GLN A 70 17.91 -13.17 0.36
N ILE A 71 17.32 -12.91 1.53
CA ILE A 71 16.98 -11.56 1.98
C ILE A 71 18.24 -10.70 2.13
N ARG A 72 19.30 -11.26 2.72
CA ARG A 72 20.57 -10.56 2.94
C ARG A 72 21.27 -10.24 1.62
N GLU A 73 21.33 -11.19 0.69
CA GLU A 73 21.93 -10.99 -0.63
C GLU A 73 21.18 -9.91 -1.43
N ALA A 74 19.85 -9.98 -1.46
CA ALA A 74 19.02 -8.99 -2.15
C ALA A 74 19.23 -7.57 -1.60
N ARG A 75 19.23 -7.43 -0.26
CA ARG A 75 19.47 -6.14 0.39
C ARG A 75 20.87 -5.59 0.07
N PHE A 76 21.90 -6.43 0.18
CA PHE A 76 23.26 -6.03 -0.13
C PHE A 76 23.43 -5.60 -1.60
N ALA A 77 22.81 -6.32 -2.54
CA ALA A 77 22.85 -5.97 -3.96
C ALA A 77 22.15 -4.64 -4.24
N TYR A 78 21.03 -4.36 -3.58
CA TYR A 78 20.32 -3.08 -3.67
C TYR A 78 21.18 -1.94 -3.13
N ASP A 79 21.68 -2.06 -1.90
CA ASP A 79 22.48 -1.02 -1.23
C ASP A 79 23.72 -0.67 -2.07
N GLN A 80 24.43 -1.68 -2.58
CA GLN A 80 25.59 -1.48 -3.45
C GLN A 80 25.24 -0.78 -4.78
N THR A 81 24.04 -1.02 -5.32
CA THR A 81 23.57 -0.35 -6.54
C THR A 81 23.19 1.10 -6.26
N ALA A 82 22.52 1.36 -5.14
CA ALA A 82 22.17 2.69 -4.68
C ALA A 82 23.42 3.56 -4.45
N ASP A 83 24.45 3.03 -3.78
CA ASP A 83 25.71 3.73 -3.54
C ASP A 83 26.43 4.13 -4.86
N ARG A 84 26.41 3.23 -5.85
CA ARG A 84 26.98 3.50 -7.18
C ARG A 84 26.22 4.61 -7.89
N LEU A 85 24.88 4.59 -7.82
CA LEU A 85 24.03 5.63 -8.40
C LEU A 85 24.29 6.98 -7.74
N ASP A 86 24.33 7.06 -6.42
CA ASP A 86 24.61 8.29 -5.68
C ASP A 86 26.00 8.86 -6.02
N THR A 87 26.99 7.98 -6.16
CA THR A 87 28.34 8.38 -6.57
C THR A 87 28.34 8.94 -8.00
N ALA A 88 27.61 8.31 -8.93
CA ALA A 88 27.50 8.76 -10.31
C ALA A 88 26.75 10.10 -10.43
N ILE A 89 25.64 10.27 -9.70
CA ILE A 89 24.86 11.52 -9.66
C ILE A 89 25.73 12.68 -9.14
N ARG A 90 26.52 12.43 -8.09
CA ARG A 90 27.45 13.44 -7.55
C ARG A 90 28.58 13.78 -8.53
N ALA A 91 29.14 12.78 -9.20
CA ALA A 91 30.17 13.01 -10.22
C ALA A 91 29.64 13.86 -11.38
N ALA A 92 28.37 13.65 -11.78
CA ALA A 92 27.70 14.44 -12.81
C ALA A 92 27.32 15.85 -12.32
N ASN A 93 27.04 16.03 -11.03
CA ASN A 93 26.63 17.31 -10.43
C ASN A 93 27.43 17.61 -9.16
N PRO A 94 28.64 18.20 -9.27
CA PRO A 94 29.53 18.44 -8.13
C PRO A 94 29.00 19.42 -7.07
N GLY A 95 27.97 20.20 -7.41
CA GLY A 95 27.31 21.16 -6.50
C GLY A 95 26.06 20.61 -5.81
N MET A 96 25.71 19.33 -6.02
CA MET A 96 24.56 18.71 -5.39
C MET A 96 24.98 18.06 -4.07
N ASP A 97 24.37 18.50 -2.97
CA ASP A 97 24.55 17.88 -1.65
C ASP A 97 24.11 16.41 -1.69
N ARG A 98 24.67 15.59 -0.78
CA ARG A 98 24.28 14.16 -0.68
C ARG A 98 22.77 14.07 -0.49
N ILE A 99 22.11 13.25 -1.31
CA ILE A 99 20.71 12.87 -1.08
C ILE A 99 20.69 12.22 0.30
N PRO A 100 20.01 12.85 1.26
CA PRO A 100 20.16 12.42 2.64
C PRO A 100 19.28 11.17 2.86
N GLU A 101 19.75 10.23 3.69
CA GLU A 101 19.09 8.93 3.89
C GLU A 101 17.62 9.06 4.33
N MET A 102 16.80 8.09 3.96
CA MET A 102 15.39 8.09 4.34
C MET A 102 15.25 7.76 5.84
N SER A 103 14.70 8.69 6.61
CA SER A 103 14.35 8.49 8.02
C SER A 103 12.84 8.37 8.21
N PHE A 104 12.40 7.88 9.37
CA PHE A 104 10.98 7.82 9.71
C PHE A 104 10.33 9.21 9.66
N ASP A 105 10.99 10.24 10.21
CA ASP A 105 10.48 11.61 10.17
C ASP A 105 10.25 12.10 8.74
N ARG A 106 11.16 11.78 7.82
CA ARG A 106 11.03 12.14 6.41
C ARG A 106 9.93 11.38 5.71
N LEU A 107 9.68 10.14 6.11
CA LEU A 107 8.56 9.35 5.59
C LEU A 107 7.24 9.98 6.00
N VAL A 108 7.10 10.34 7.28
CA VAL A 108 5.91 10.99 7.79
C VAL A 108 5.72 12.35 7.11
N GLN A 109 6.78 13.16 7.01
CA GLN A 109 6.74 14.47 6.36
C GLN A 109 6.40 14.38 4.87
N SER A 110 6.92 13.40 4.13
CA SER A 110 6.63 13.27 2.70
C SER A 110 5.16 12.92 2.44
N VAL A 111 4.59 12.01 3.24
CA VAL A 111 3.18 11.66 3.17
C VAL A 111 2.30 12.83 3.63
N TYR A 112 2.71 13.54 4.69
CA TYR A 112 2.01 14.73 5.18
C TYR A 112 1.94 15.85 4.13
N MET A 113 3.07 16.21 3.51
CA MET A 113 3.11 17.21 2.44
C MET A 113 2.24 16.80 1.25
N THR A 114 2.28 15.51 0.88
CA THR A 114 1.43 14.97 -0.19
C THR A 114 -0.05 15.14 0.14
N ALA A 115 -0.47 14.84 1.37
CA ALA A 115 -1.85 14.99 1.82
C ALA A 115 -2.29 16.47 1.84
N ILE A 116 -1.44 17.38 2.35
CA ILE A 116 -1.72 18.83 2.34
C ILE A 116 -1.92 19.35 0.91
N MET A 117 -1.05 18.94 -0.02
CA MET A 117 -1.17 19.32 -1.42
C MET A 117 -2.49 18.82 -2.04
N GLN A 118 -2.87 17.57 -1.75
CA GLN A 118 -4.15 16.99 -2.19
C GLN A 118 -5.38 17.69 -1.57
N LEU A 119 -5.23 18.27 -0.39
CA LEU A 119 -6.25 19.12 0.24
C LEU A 119 -6.28 20.56 -0.29
N GLY A 120 -5.39 20.90 -1.25
CA GLY A 120 -5.32 22.21 -1.89
C GLY A 120 -4.35 23.20 -1.23
N GLY A 121 -3.53 22.76 -0.26
CA GLY A 121 -2.64 23.62 0.54
C GLY A 121 -1.40 24.16 -0.18
N SER A 122 -1.18 23.83 -1.46
CA SER A 122 -0.01 24.28 -2.25
C SER A 122 -0.41 24.94 -3.58
N THR A 123 -1.62 25.45 -3.66
CA THR A 123 -2.11 26.10 -4.89
C THR A 123 -1.48 27.49 -5.04
N PRO A 124 -0.80 27.81 -6.16
CA PRO A 124 -0.29 29.14 -6.41
C PRO A 124 -1.42 30.19 -6.41
N GLU A 125 -1.11 31.39 -5.95
CA GLU A 125 -2.07 32.50 -5.88
C GLU A 125 -2.57 32.83 -7.29
N GLY A 126 -3.85 32.55 -7.55
CA GLY A 126 -4.50 32.76 -8.85
C GLY A 126 -4.92 31.50 -9.62
N GLU A 127 -4.49 30.30 -9.19
CA GLU A 127 -5.01 29.03 -9.72
C GLU A 127 -6.12 28.47 -8.82
N GLN A 128 -7.08 27.73 -9.39
CA GLN A 128 -8.10 27.07 -8.57
C GLN A 128 -7.47 25.91 -7.80
N PRO A 129 -7.72 25.79 -6.48
CA PRO A 129 -7.18 24.69 -5.70
C PRO A 129 -7.71 23.36 -6.22
N ARG A 130 -6.78 22.49 -6.62
CA ARG A 130 -7.09 21.14 -7.06
C ARG A 130 -7.22 20.25 -5.85
N ILE A 131 -8.44 20.15 -5.34
CA ILE A 131 -8.74 19.34 -4.17
C ILE A 131 -9.07 17.92 -4.63
N ASP A 132 -8.25 16.95 -4.20
CA ASP A 132 -8.48 15.52 -4.35
C ASP A 132 -8.67 14.89 -2.96
N LEU A 133 -9.94 14.88 -2.52
CA LEU A 133 -10.32 14.31 -1.23
C LEU A 133 -10.07 12.80 -1.15
N MET A 134 -10.15 12.08 -2.26
CA MET A 134 -9.98 10.63 -2.24
C MET A 134 -8.52 10.28 -1.95
N SER A 135 -7.60 10.91 -2.69
CA SER A 135 -6.16 10.72 -2.49
C SER A 135 -5.72 11.23 -1.13
N ALA A 136 -6.22 12.39 -0.69
CA ALA A 136 -5.93 12.93 0.65
C ALA A 136 -6.31 11.94 1.76
N ARG A 137 -7.50 11.34 1.67
CA ARG A 137 -7.94 10.32 2.61
C ARG A 137 -6.99 9.12 2.61
N GLN A 138 -6.60 8.62 1.45
CA GLN A 138 -5.69 7.48 1.35
C GLN A 138 -4.34 7.78 2.02
N SER A 139 -3.80 8.98 1.83
CA SER A 139 -2.54 9.40 2.49
C SER A 139 -2.69 9.49 4.01
N ILE A 140 -3.82 9.99 4.52
CA ILE A 140 -4.12 10.01 5.96
C ILE A 140 -4.24 8.59 6.52
N ASP A 141 -4.94 7.71 5.81
CA ASP A 141 -5.13 6.31 6.21
C ASP A 141 -3.79 5.56 6.21
N MET A 142 -2.89 5.85 5.28
CA MET A 142 -1.52 5.31 5.25
C MET A 142 -0.73 5.68 6.52
N LEU A 143 -0.79 6.95 6.95
CA LEU A 143 -0.19 7.37 8.22
C LEU A 143 -0.86 6.69 9.42
N GLY A 144 -2.18 6.44 9.35
CA GLY A 144 -2.90 5.70 10.38
C GLY A 144 -2.42 4.26 10.52
N VAL A 145 -2.24 3.56 9.40
CA VAL A 145 -1.69 2.20 9.40
C VAL A 145 -0.26 2.18 9.93
N LEU A 146 0.57 3.16 9.55
CA LEU A 146 1.91 3.30 10.11
C LEU A 146 1.85 3.47 11.63
N ALA A 147 1.01 4.37 12.13
CA ALA A 147 0.84 4.58 13.57
C ALA A 147 0.42 3.30 14.31
N ASP A 148 -0.45 2.48 13.71
CA ASP A 148 -0.88 1.21 14.30
C ASP A 148 0.21 0.14 14.28
N LYS A 149 1.00 0.06 13.20
CA LYS A 149 2.04 -0.97 13.03
C LYS A 149 3.35 -0.65 13.71
N THR A 150 3.62 0.62 14.04
CA THR A 150 4.87 1.04 14.70
C THR A 150 4.73 1.29 16.21
N LYS A 151 3.56 1.02 16.81
CA LYS A 151 3.35 1.20 18.26
C LYS A 151 4.40 0.48 19.09
N GLY A 152 4.98 1.19 20.05
CA GLY A 152 6.03 0.66 20.94
C GLY A 152 7.43 0.63 20.34
N ASN A 153 7.59 0.97 19.05
CA ASN A 153 8.89 1.03 18.37
C ASN A 153 9.32 2.46 18.00
N LEU A 154 8.53 3.47 18.36
CA LEU A 154 8.82 4.88 18.07
C LEU A 154 9.50 5.54 19.27
N SER A 155 10.45 6.43 18.98
CA SER A 155 10.92 7.42 19.95
C SER A 155 9.80 8.42 20.30
N GLU A 156 9.96 9.14 21.41
CA GLU A 156 8.99 10.15 21.84
C GLU A 156 8.83 11.28 20.81
N ALA A 157 9.90 11.64 20.11
CA ALA A 157 9.87 12.64 19.05
C ALA A 157 9.09 12.14 17.82
N GLU A 158 9.36 10.92 17.35
CA GLU A 158 8.69 10.31 16.20
C GLU A 158 7.19 10.09 16.48
N LEU A 159 6.85 9.65 17.70
CA LEU A 159 5.46 9.48 18.11
C LEU A 159 4.71 10.81 18.08
N ARG A 160 5.29 11.87 18.68
CA ARG A 160 4.70 13.21 18.66
C ARG A 160 4.55 13.76 17.26
N LEU A 161 5.55 13.57 16.40
CA LEU A 161 5.50 13.97 15.00
C LEU A 161 4.32 13.30 14.28
N LEU A 162 4.20 11.98 14.41
CA LEU A 162 3.15 11.21 13.76
C LEU A 162 1.75 11.56 14.27
N ASP A 163 1.59 11.71 15.58
CA ASP A 163 0.31 12.09 16.20
C ASP A 163 -0.12 13.50 15.77
N SER A 164 0.82 14.45 15.74
CA SER A 164 0.56 15.82 15.31
C SER A 164 0.16 15.86 13.83
N ALA A 165 0.91 15.15 12.97
CA ALA A 165 0.61 15.05 11.54
C ALA A 165 -0.78 14.44 11.29
N LEU A 166 -1.12 13.35 11.97
CA LEU A 166 -2.44 12.71 11.86
C LEU A 166 -3.57 13.62 12.34
N PHE A 167 -3.38 14.31 13.46
CA PHE A 167 -4.37 15.23 14.00
C PHE A 167 -4.65 16.38 13.01
N GLU A 168 -3.60 17.08 12.58
CA GLU A 168 -3.72 18.22 11.67
C GLU A 168 -4.39 17.84 10.36
N LEU A 169 -3.96 16.74 9.72
CA LEU A 169 -4.53 16.32 8.44
C LEU A 169 -6.00 15.91 8.56
N ARG A 170 -6.41 15.27 9.66
CA ARG A 170 -7.81 14.89 9.90
C ARG A 170 -8.70 16.11 10.09
N ILE A 171 -8.22 17.12 10.81
CA ILE A 171 -8.93 18.40 10.95
C ILE A 171 -9.01 19.12 9.61
N ALA A 172 -7.89 19.25 8.89
CA ALA A 172 -7.88 19.88 7.57
C ALA A 172 -8.84 19.19 6.59
N PHE A 173 -8.84 17.85 6.56
CA PHE A 173 -9.78 17.08 5.75
C PHE A 173 -11.24 17.38 6.11
N LEU A 174 -11.57 17.43 7.40
CA LEU A 174 -12.91 17.77 7.88
C LEU A 174 -13.32 19.20 7.47
N GLU A 175 -12.44 20.17 7.63
CA GLU A 175 -12.70 21.56 7.27
C GLU A 175 -12.92 21.73 5.77
N VAL A 176 -12.06 21.13 4.95
CA VAL A 176 -12.16 21.16 3.50
C VAL A 176 -13.47 20.51 3.06
N THR A 177 -13.79 19.30 3.52
CA THR A 177 -15.06 18.63 3.18
C THR A 177 -16.29 19.45 3.57
N GLN A 178 -16.31 20.07 4.75
CA GLN A 178 -17.39 20.97 5.15
C GLN A 178 -17.49 22.22 4.27
N SER A 179 -16.36 22.80 3.88
CA SER A 179 -16.33 23.97 2.99
C SER A 179 -16.87 23.66 1.59
N LEU A 180 -16.54 22.49 1.03
CA LEU A 180 -17.09 22.01 -0.23
C LEU A 180 -18.59 21.75 -0.11
N ALA A 181 -19.05 21.15 0.99
CA ALA A 181 -20.48 20.91 1.21
C ALA A 181 -21.29 22.22 1.26
N ARG A 182 -20.79 23.24 1.99
CA ARG A 182 -21.42 24.56 2.08
C ARG A 182 -21.48 25.27 0.71
N SER A 183 -20.39 25.23 -0.04
CA SER A 183 -20.32 25.86 -1.37
C SER A 183 -21.21 25.14 -2.41
N ALA A 184 -21.34 23.81 -2.33
CA ALA A 184 -22.27 23.06 -3.17
C ALA A 184 -23.73 23.40 -2.89
N GLN A 185 -24.11 23.55 -1.61
CA GLN A 185 -25.47 23.96 -1.21
C GLN A 185 -25.81 25.38 -1.69
N ALA A 186 -24.85 26.32 -1.65
CA ALA A 186 -25.05 27.69 -2.14
C ALA A 186 -25.20 27.77 -3.67
N LYS A 187 -24.69 26.80 -4.42
CA LYS A 187 -24.72 26.76 -5.89
C LYS A 187 -25.92 25.98 -6.46
N ALA A 188 -26.72 25.32 -5.63
CA ALA A 188 -27.91 24.59 -6.08
C ALA A 188 -29.01 25.55 -6.57
N PRO A 189 -29.54 25.38 -7.80
CA PRO A 189 -30.59 26.26 -8.34
C PRO A 189 -31.93 25.87 -7.71
N GLY A 190 -32.27 26.48 -6.58
CA GLY A 190 -33.55 26.19 -5.90
C GLY A 190 -33.78 26.89 -4.55
N GLY A 191 -33.07 27.98 -4.25
CA GLY A 191 -33.34 28.74 -3.02
C GLY A 191 -34.77 29.30 -3.00
N PRO A 192 -35.54 29.11 -1.91
CA PRO A 192 -36.93 29.57 -1.83
C PRO A 192 -36.96 31.08 -1.64
N GLY A 193 -37.14 31.83 -2.73
CA GLY A 193 -37.19 33.29 -2.63
C GLY A 193 -37.13 34.06 -3.95
N GLY A 194 -37.82 33.60 -4.99
CA GLY A 194 -38.13 34.46 -6.13
C GLY A 194 -39.47 35.16 -5.89
N PRO A 195 -39.53 36.48 -5.60
CA PRO A 195 -40.82 37.17 -5.49
C PRO A 195 -41.50 37.13 -6.85
N GLY A 196 -42.60 36.38 -6.92
CA GLY A 196 -43.46 36.30 -8.09
C GLY A 196 -43.86 37.70 -8.54
N ARG A 197 -43.51 38.05 -9.77
CA ARG A 197 -44.08 39.22 -10.44
C ARG A 197 -45.51 38.84 -10.86
N PRO A 198 -46.56 39.51 -10.36
CA PRO A 198 -47.88 39.32 -10.92
C PRO A 198 -47.89 39.91 -12.34
N SER A 199 -48.13 39.06 -13.33
CA SER A 199 -48.48 39.48 -14.68
C SER A 199 -49.85 40.14 -14.63
N ILE A 200 -49.87 41.48 -14.60
CA ILE A 200 -51.09 42.24 -14.86
C ILE A 200 -51.25 42.29 -16.37
N VAL A 201 -52.16 41.46 -16.87
CA VAL A 201 -52.78 41.63 -18.18
C VAL A 201 -53.98 42.56 -17.98
N ARG A 202 -53.86 43.81 -18.42
CA ARG A 202 -55.00 44.61 -18.91
C ARG A 202 -54.54 45.76 -19.77
#